data_AF-A0A2R6I5B8-F1
#
_entry.id   AF-A0A2R6I5B8-F1
#
_cell.length_a   1.000
_cell.length_b   1.000
_cell.length_c   1.000
_cell.angle_alpha   90.00
_cell.angle_beta   90.00
_cell.angle_gamma   90.00
#
_symmetry.space_group_name_H-M   'P 1'
#
loop_
_entity.id
_entity.type
_entity.pdbx_description
1 polymer ?
#
loop_
_entity_poly.entity_id
_entity_poly.type
_entity_poly.pdbx_seq_one_letter_code
_entity_poly.pdbx_strand_id
1 'polypeptide(L)'
;MALVTEPETLDCAVCGDAIESGYLAATETDDGDDPLPDDAVCDACGFTEVGMHGCAPELGDVTDAEADVLLHVRVTDGSVEVLGRK
;
A
#
# COMPACT_ATOMS: atom_id res chain seq x y z
N MET A 1 -9.39 8.52 7.13
CA MET A 1 -8.15 9.10 6.58
C MET A 1 -8.39 9.25 5.09
N ALA A 2 -7.93 10.33 4.47
CA ALA A 2 -8.24 10.61 3.07
C ALA A 2 -6.93 10.60 2.27
N LEU A 3 -6.93 9.86 1.17
CA LEU A 3 -5.88 9.90 0.18
C LEU A 3 -6.02 11.20 -0.63
N VAL A 4 -4.90 11.81 -1.01
CA VAL A 4 -4.91 12.98 -1.90
C VAL A 4 -5.42 12.58 -3.30
N THR A 5 -5.11 11.36 -3.71
CA THR A 5 -5.63 10.73 -4.92
C THR A 5 -6.14 9.32 -4.62
N GLU A 6 -7.30 8.95 -5.17
CA GLU A 6 -7.87 7.60 -5.00
C GLU A 6 -7.67 6.82 -6.30
N PRO A 7 -6.68 5.93 -6.39
CA PRO A 7 -6.52 5.10 -7.58
C PRO A 7 -7.70 4.13 -7.71
N GLU A 8 -8.30 4.06 -8.89
CA GLU A 8 -9.47 3.20 -9.15
C GLU A 8 -9.11 1.71 -9.10
N THR A 9 -7.85 1.40 -9.43
CA THR A 9 -7.27 0.06 -9.41
C THR A 9 -5.85 0.13 -8.87
N LEU A 10 -5.44 -0.90 -8.14
CA LEU A 10 -4.08 -1.09 -7.66
C LEU A 10 -3.59 -2.43 -8.16
N ASP A 11 -2.38 -2.48 -8.70
CA ASP A 11 -1.73 -3.70 -9.16
C ASP A 11 -0.49 -3.95 -8.31
N CYS A 12 -0.22 -5.21 -7.99
CA CYS A 12 0.93 -5.56 -7.18
C CYS A 12 2.23 -5.40 -7.95
N ALA A 13 3.15 -4.57 -7.45
CA ALA A 13 4.47 -4.38 -8.03
C ALA A 13 5.30 -5.67 -8.13
N VAL A 14 4.99 -6.67 -7.29
CA VAL A 14 5.73 -7.95 -7.21
C VAL A 14 5.17 -8.99 -8.18
N CYS A 15 3.87 -9.26 -8.14
CA CYS A 15 3.25 -10.32 -8.95
C CYS A 15 2.47 -9.81 -10.18
N GLY A 16 2.15 -8.52 -10.23
CA GLY A 16 1.36 -7.89 -11.29
C GLY A 16 -0.14 -8.17 -11.21
N ASP A 17 -0.61 -8.83 -10.14
CA ASP A 17 -2.05 -9.08 -9.94
C ASP A 17 -2.74 -7.86 -9.33
N ALA A 18 -4.01 -7.67 -9.68
CA ALA A 18 -4.86 -6.66 -9.07
C ALA A 18 -4.98 -6.90 -7.55
N ILE A 19 -4.79 -5.84 -6.78
CA ILE A 19 -4.83 -5.83 -5.32
C ILE A 19 -6.28 -5.70 -4.86
N GLU A 20 -6.78 -6.72 -4.17
CA GLU A 20 -8.04 -6.62 -3.40
C GLU A 20 -7.76 -6.14 -1.96
N SER A 21 -6.64 -6.57 -1.37
CA SER A 21 -6.12 -6.08 -0.10
C SER A 21 -4.59 -6.16 -0.08
N GLY A 22 -3.97 -5.19 0.59
CA GLY A 22 -2.52 -5.12 0.66
C GLY A 22 -2.01 -3.82 1.25
N TYR A 23 -0.79 -3.49 0.89
CA TYR A 23 -0.05 -2.36 1.41
C TYR A 23 0.23 -1.38 0.29
N LEU A 24 0.00 -0.11 0.58
CA LEU A 24 0.18 1.00 -0.34
C LEU A 24 1.13 1.99 0.32
N ALA A 25 2.30 2.16 -0.29
CA ALA A 25 3.22 3.21 0.11
C ALA A 25 2.60 4.57 -0.20
N ALA A 26 2.82 5.55 0.69
CA ALA A 26 2.35 6.91 0.48
C ALA A 26 3.35 7.93 1.06
N THR A 27 3.33 9.13 0.50
CA THR A 27 4.09 10.28 0.98
C THR A 27 3.16 11.13 1.86
N GLU A 28 3.57 11.47 3.09
CA GLU A 28 2.74 12.29 3.97
C GLU A 28 2.88 13.76 3.53
N THR A 29 1.77 14.39 3.12
CA THR A 29 1.73 15.79 2.68
C THR A 29 0.81 16.61 3.59
N ASP A 30 0.91 17.94 3.55
CA ASP A 30 0.00 18.85 4.28
C ASP A 30 -1.48 18.65 3.90
N ASP A 31 -1.75 18.15 2.69
CA ASP A 31 -3.11 17.90 2.16
C ASP A 31 -3.64 16.47 2.43
N GLY A 32 -2.77 15.56 2.88
CA GLY A 32 -3.10 14.15 3.16
C GLY A 32 -2.00 13.18 2.75
N ASP A 33 -2.33 11.89 2.74
CA ASP A 33 -1.43 10.85 2.27
C ASP A 33 -1.50 10.76 0.73
N ASP A 34 -0.40 11.04 0.03
CA ASP A 34 -0.31 10.92 -1.43
C ASP A 34 0.16 9.50 -1.80
N PRO A 35 -0.73 8.63 -2.31
CA PRO A 35 -0.39 7.24 -2.55
C PRO A 35 0.52 7.06 -3.75
N LEU A 36 1.40 6.06 -3.64
CA LEU A 36 2.30 5.59 -4.69
C LEU A 36 1.75 4.26 -5.23
N PRO A 37 0.82 4.28 -6.20
CA PRO A 37 0.15 3.06 -6.69
C PRO A 37 1.11 2.09 -7.39
N ASP A 38 2.21 2.58 -7.95
CA ASP A 38 3.26 1.77 -8.59
C ASP A 38 4.06 0.91 -7.58
N ASP A 39 4.06 1.30 -6.30
CA ASP A 39 4.73 0.59 -5.19
C ASP A 39 3.74 -0.23 -4.34
N ALA A 40 2.51 -0.43 -4.82
CA ALA A 40 1.52 -1.20 -4.08
C ALA A 40 1.87 -2.70 -4.08
N VAL A 41 1.66 -3.36 -2.94
CA VAL A 41 1.96 -4.79 -2.79
C VAL A 41 0.75 -5.50 -2.20
N CYS A 42 0.29 -6.59 -2.85
CA CYS A 42 -0.82 -7.38 -2.33
C CYS A 42 -0.46 -8.03 -1.00
N ASP A 43 -1.46 -8.37 -0.19
CA ASP A 43 -1.25 -9.09 1.07
C ASP A 43 -0.39 -10.34 0.85
N ALA A 44 -0.61 -11.10 -0.22
CA ALA A 44 0.16 -12.32 -0.47
C ALA A 44 1.67 -12.05 -0.60
N CYS A 45 2.08 -11.09 -1.43
CA CYS A 45 3.48 -10.73 -1.63
C CYS A 45 4.06 -9.97 -0.42
N GLY A 46 3.28 -9.09 0.20
CA GLY A 46 3.66 -8.36 1.41
C GLY A 46 3.78 -9.26 2.65
N PHE A 47 3.06 -10.39 2.71
CA PHE A 47 3.20 -11.35 3.82
C PHE A 47 4.29 -12.40 3.57
N THR A 48 4.62 -12.73 2.32
CA THR A 48 5.53 -13.86 2.02
C THR A 48 6.99 -13.48 1.94
N GLU A 49 7.39 -12.37 1.31
CA GLU A 49 8.81 -11.97 1.27
C GLU A 49 9.15 -10.94 2.36
N VAL A 50 8.17 -10.11 2.69
CA VAL A 50 8.32 -8.97 3.59
C VAL A 50 7.86 -9.29 5.02
N GLY A 51 6.74 -10.01 5.17
CA GLY A 51 6.13 -10.32 6.47
C GLY A 51 6.78 -11.46 7.28
N MET A 52 7.78 -12.18 6.74
CA MET A 52 8.36 -13.36 7.41
C MET A 52 9.09 -13.06 8.74
N HIS A 53 9.29 -11.79 9.09
CA HIS A 53 9.92 -11.37 10.35
C HIS A 53 8.94 -10.84 11.44
N GLY A 54 7.63 -10.73 11.17
CA GLY A 54 6.61 -10.61 12.22
C GLY A 54 5.48 -9.58 12.01
N CYS A 55 4.33 -10.08 11.52
CA CYS A 55 2.96 -9.53 11.56
C CYS A 55 2.50 -8.41 10.62
N ALA A 56 3.36 -7.73 9.87
CA ALA A 56 3.02 -6.93 8.68
C ALA A 56 4.31 -6.32 8.11
N PRO A 57 4.39 -6.02 6.81
CA PRO A 57 5.43 -5.18 6.23
C PRO A 57 5.81 -3.96 7.07
N GLU A 58 7.08 -3.64 7.09
CA GLU A 58 7.56 -2.30 7.40
C GLU A 58 7.68 -1.50 6.10
N LEU A 59 7.68 -0.17 6.20
CA LEU A 59 7.75 0.71 5.04
C LEU A 59 8.97 0.41 4.15
N GLY A 60 10.12 0.15 4.78
CA GLY A 60 11.36 -0.21 4.06
C GLY A 60 11.33 -1.58 3.39
N ASP A 61 10.27 -2.36 3.59
CA ASP A 61 10.08 -3.64 2.93
C ASP A 61 9.24 -3.54 1.64
N VAL A 62 8.49 -2.44 1.44
CA VAL A 62 7.51 -2.25 0.34
C VAL A 62 8.04 -1.28 -0.72
N THR A 63 9.32 -1.42 -1.08
CA THR A 63 10.05 -0.59 -2.06
C THR A 63 10.17 0.92 -1.71
N ASP A 64 10.65 1.75 -2.64
CA ASP A 64 11.76 2.72 -2.50
C ASP A 64 11.64 3.83 -1.42
N ALA A 65 12.79 4.43 -1.08
CA ALA A 65 13.03 5.32 0.07
C ALA A 65 12.30 6.69 0.04
N GLU A 66 11.32 6.87 -0.84
CA GLU A 66 10.57 8.11 -1.07
C GLU A 66 9.24 8.16 -0.32
N ALA A 67 8.73 7.02 0.14
CA ALA A 67 7.51 6.96 0.94
C ALA A 67 7.78 7.27 2.41
N ASP A 68 6.85 7.99 3.06
CA ASP A 68 6.91 8.35 4.48
C ASP A 68 6.06 7.41 5.36
N VAL A 69 5.02 6.81 4.78
CA VAL A 69 4.04 5.99 5.52
C VAL A 69 3.59 4.78 4.72
N LEU A 70 3.29 3.68 5.42
CA LEU A 70 2.70 2.51 4.82
C LEU A 70 1.22 2.40 5.19
N LEU A 71 0.36 2.40 4.19
CA LEU A 71 -1.09 2.27 4.37
C LEU A 71 -1.51 0.83 4.11
N HIS A 72 -2.17 0.21 5.08
CA HIS A 72 -2.88 -1.04 4.85
C HIS A 72 -4.23 -0.69 4.21
N VAL A 73 -4.43 -1.12 2.98
CA VAL A 73 -5.58 -0.75 2.15
C VAL A 73 -6.37 -1.96 1.68
N ARG A 74 -7.65 -1.73 1.40
CA ARG A 74 -8.54 -2.67 0.76
C ARG A 74 -9.25 -2.01 -0.40
N VAL A 75 -9.18 -2.62 -1.57
CA VAL A 75 -9.87 -2.13 -2.77
C VAL A 75 -11.23 -2.80 -2.85
N THR A 76 -12.30 -2.01 -2.88
CA THR A 76 -13.68 -2.49 -2.99
C THR A 76 -14.45 -1.66 -4.02
N ASP A 77 -15.04 -2.29 -5.03
CA ASP A 77 -15.85 -1.63 -6.07
C ASP A 77 -15.19 -0.36 -6.69
N GLY A 78 -13.86 -0.39 -6.87
CA GLY A 78 -13.10 0.74 -7.45
C GLY A 78 -12.80 1.88 -6.47
N SER A 79 -12.95 1.65 -5.17
CA SER A 79 -12.56 2.59 -4.11
C SER A 79 -11.52 1.96 -3.18
N VAL A 80 -10.55 2.77 -2.74
CA VAL A 80 -9.48 2.34 -1.83
C VAL A 80 -9.84 2.72 -0.40
N GLU A 81 -10.11 1.74 0.44
CA GLU A 81 -10.35 1.92 1.86
C GLU A 81 -9.05 1.74 2.66
N VAL A 82 -8.64 2.77 3.40
CA VAL A 82 -7.48 2.68 4.32
C VAL A 82 -7.91 2.05 5.63
N LEU A 83 -7.44 0.83 5.89
CA LEU A 83 -7.71 0.05 7.10
C LEU A 83 -6.78 0.42 8.25
N GLY A 84 -5.56 0.87 7.96
CA GLY A 84 -4.58 1.28 8.96
C GLY A 84 -3.37 1.97 8.35
N ARG A 85 -2.57 2.62 9.20
CA ARG A 85 -1.28 3.21 8.83
C ARG A 85 -0.19 2.73 9.77
N LYS A 86 1.01 2.58 9.24
CA LYS A 86 2.20 2.20 9.99
C LYS A 86 3.35 3.13 9.65
#